data_AF-A0A4S2BRL7-F1
#
_entry.id   AF-A0A4S2BRL7-F1
#
_cell.length_a   1.000
_cell.length_b   1.000
_cell.length_c   1.000
_cell.angle_alpha   90.00
_cell.angle_beta   90.00
_cell.angle_gamma   90.00
#
_symmetry.space_group_name_H-M   'P 1'
#
loop_
_entity.id
_entity.type
_entity.pdbx_description
1 polymer ?
#
loop_
_entity_poly.entity_id
_entity_poly.type
_entity_poly.pdbx_seq_one_letter_code
_entity_poly.pdbx_strand_id
1 'polypeptide(L)'
;MKNRKFLIGLVTTIFCIIGFANLNSKAVHASYLNGNSYTDMCTRYVKVIKPINVYKVTTGHYEAQNHFKYVGKLKKGHRLWISRWLMSTGSGWVIIDSNKYYSSRRTFFFAHNPHSNRTNWYKRIG
;
A
#
# COMPACT_ATOMS: atom_id res chain seq x y z
N MET A 1 52.00 -11.71 37.26
CA MET A 1 51.05 -10.75 36.63
C MET A 1 50.66 -11.08 35.17
N LYS A 2 51.02 -12.23 34.58
CA LYS A 2 50.66 -12.59 33.17
C LYS A 2 49.27 -13.23 33.01
N ASN A 3 48.75 -13.92 34.03
CA ASN A 3 47.55 -14.78 33.88
C ASN A 3 46.21 -14.05 34.13
N ARG A 4 46.23 -12.88 34.81
CA ARG A 4 45.00 -12.08 35.07
C ARG A 4 44.47 -11.39 33.82
N LYS A 5 45.34 -10.95 32.91
CA LYS A 5 44.94 -10.25 31.67
C LYS A 5 44.28 -11.20 30.66
N PHE A 6 44.68 -12.47 30.65
CA PHE A 6 44.10 -13.51 29.80
C PHE A 6 42.70 -13.93 30.28
N LEU A 7 42.52 -14.04 31.60
CA LEU A 7 41.22 -14.40 32.20
C LEU A 7 40.16 -13.29 31.98
N ILE A 8 40.54 -12.02 32.05
CA ILE A 8 39.65 -10.88 31.81
C ILE A 8 39.22 -10.81 30.33
N GLY A 9 40.13 -11.09 29.40
CA GLY A 9 39.83 -11.18 27.96
C GLY A 9 38.87 -12.32 27.61
N LEU A 10 38.98 -13.45 28.31
CA LEU A 10 38.14 -14.62 28.07
C LEU A 10 36.70 -14.41 28.59
N VAL A 11 36.55 -13.78 29.77
CA VAL A 11 35.24 -13.44 30.35
C VAL A 11 34.49 -12.38 29.54
N THR A 12 35.19 -11.38 29.02
CA THR A 12 34.58 -10.33 28.15
C THR A 12 34.11 -10.87 26.80
N THR A 13 34.84 -11.84 26.23
CA THR A 13 34.46 -12.50 24.97
C THR A 13 33.22 -13.37 25.15
N ILE A 14 33.11 -14.11 26.27
CA ILE A 14 31.93 -14.92 26.59
C ILE A 14 30.69 -14.03 26.81
N PHE A 15 30.82 -12.89 27.49
CA PHE A 15 29.70 -11.95 27.67
C PHE A 15 29.21 -11.32 26.35
N CYS A 16 30.10 -11.09 25.38
CA CYS A 16 29.69 -10.61 24.04
C CYS A 16 28.92 -11.66 23.25
N ILE A 17 29.30 -12.94 23.35
CA ILE A 17 28.64 -14.04 22.64
C ILE A 17 27.25 -14.32 23.23
N ILE A 18 27.11 -14.28 24.56
CA ILE A 18 25.82 -14.46 25.26
C ILE A 18 24.89 -13.25 25.03
N GLY A 19 25.44 -12.05 24.88
CA GLY A 19 24.69 -10.84 24.50
C GLY A 19 24.12 -10.92 23.08
N PHE A 20 24.85 -11.52 22.13
CA PHE A 20 24.40 -11.66 20.75
C PHE A 20 23.33 -12.75 20.54
N ALA A 21 23.34 -13.80 21.36
CA ALA A 21 22.35 -14.88 21.29
C ALA A 21 20.95 -14.49 21.82
N ASN A 22 20.82 -13.33 22.47
CA ASN A 22 19.54 -12.80 22.98
C ASN A 22 18.85 -11.81 22.05
N LEU A 23 19.29 -11.68 20.80
CA LEU A 23 18.47 -11.09 19.74
C LEU A 23 17.35 -12.07 19.37
N ASN A 24 16.43 -12.28 20.32
CA ASN A 24 15.05 -12.64 20.02
C ASN A 24 14.51 -11.53 19.13
N SER A 25 14.76 -11.67 17.82
CA SER A 25 14.00 -10.99 16.80
C SER A 25 12.57 -11.47 17.00
N LYS A 26 11.82 -10.76 17.86
CA LYS A 26 10.37 -10.80 17.81
C LYS A 26 10.08 -10.55 16.34
N ALA A 27 9.56 -11.55 15.65
CA ALA A 27 9.08 -11.38 14.29
C ALA A 27 8.11 -10.21 14.37
N VAL A 28 8.54 -9.04 13.91
CA VAL A 28 7.70 -7.87 13.87
C VAL A 28 6.65 -8.25 12.86
N HIS A 29 5.48 -8.66 13.34
CA HIS A 29 4.33 -8.91 12.49
C HIS A 29 4.00 -7.58 11.82
N ALA A 30 4.53 -7.43 10.61
CA ALA A 30 4.28 -6.34 9.70
C ALA A 30 2.77 -6.27 9.43
N SER A 31 2.02 -5.48 10.20
CA SER A 31 0.63 -5.20 9.89
C SER A 31 0.58 -4.25 8.70
N TYR A 32 0.51 -4.86 7.53
CA TYR A 32 0.30 -4.17 6.27
C TYR A 32 -1.11 -3.61 6.16
N LEU A 33 -1.27 -2.46 5.48
CA LEU A 33 -2.60 -1.94 5.17
C LEU A 33 -3.37 -2.95 4.31
N ASN A 34 -4.67 -3.09 4.60
CA ASN A 34 -5.54 -4.04 3.91
C ASN A 34 -6.15 -3.40 2.66
N GLY A 35 -5.81 -3.92 1.48
CA GLY A 35 -6.38 -3.50 0.20
C GLY A 35 -7.90 -3.64 0.13
N ASN A 36 -8.47 -4.65 0.79
CA ASN A 36 -9.92 -4.88 0.81
C ASN A 36 -10.66 -3.71 1.48
N SER A 37 -10.10 -3.16 2.55
CA SER A 37 -10.71 -2.03 3.28
C SER A 37 -10.82 -0.77 2.41
N TYR A 38 -9.92 -0.58 1.45
CA TYR A 38 -10.03 0.50 0.46
C TYR A 38 -11.18 0.28 -0.52
N THR A 39 -11.39 -0.97 -0.93
CA THR A 39 -12.46 -1.32 -1.87
C THR A 39 -13.83 -1.45 -1.22
N ASP A 40 -13.92 -1.69 0.09
CA ASP A 40 -15.20 -1.66 0.82
C ASP A 40 -15.84 -0.27 0.77
N MET A 41 -15.03 0.78 0.57
CA MET A 41 -15.51 2.14 0.36
C MET A 41 -16.05 2.41 -1.05
N CYS A 42 -15.91 1.48 -2.00
CA CYS A 42 -16.36 1.61 -3.39
C CYS A 42 -17.88 1.48 -3.53
N THR A 43 -18.58 2.54 -3.13
CA THR A 43 -20.06 2.58 -3.05
C THR A 43 -20.71 3.45 -4.14
N ARG A 44 -19.92 4.04 -5.06
CA ARG A 44 -20.45 4.91 -6.12
C ARG A 44 -20.29 4.28 -7.49
N TYR A 45 -21.39 3.99 -8.17
CA TYR A 45 -21.37 3.51 -9.55
C TYR A 45 -21.32 4.67 -10.55
N VAL A 46 -20.32 4.65 -11.43
CA VAL A 46 -20.02 5.78 -12.31
C VAL A 46 -19.73 5.37 -13.75
N LYS A 47 -19.95 6.30 -14.68
CA LYS A 47 -19.52 6.22 -16.08
C LYS A 47 -18.30 7.12 -16.28
N VAL A 48 -17.27 6.59 -16.92
CA VAL A 48 -16.11 7.37 -17.35
C VAL A 48 -16.52 8.32 -18.47
N ILE A 49 -16.34 9.64 -18.26
CA ILE A 49 -16.60 10.67 -19.27
C ILE A 49 -15.32 11.22 -19.89
N LYS A 50 -14.19 11.10 -19.18
CA LYS A 50 -12.84 11.41 -19.68
C LYS A 50 -11.88 10.27 -19.34
N PRO A 51 -11.02 9.83 -20.27
CA PRO A 51 -10.04 8.80 -19.98
C PRO A 51 -9.09 9.19 -18.85
N ILE A 52 -8.73 8.24 -17.99
CA ILE A 52 -7.87 8.48 -16.82
C ILE A 52 -6.90 7.33 -16.60
N ASN A 53 -5.72 7.64 -16.06
CA ASN A 53 -4.69 6.65 -15.76
C ASN A 53 -5.10 5.79 -14.56
N VAL A 54 -4.81 4.50 -14.67
CA VAL A 54 -5.05 3.52 -13.61
C VAL A 54 -3.71 2.94 -13.17
N TYR A 55 -3.58 2.81 -11.86
CA TYR A 55 -2.45 2.22 -11.17
C TYR A 55 -2.93 1.03 -10.37
N LYS A 56 -2.19 -0.07 -10.43
CA LYS A 56 -2.28 -1.16 -9.45
C LYS A 56 -1.47 -0.72 -8.23
N VAL A 57 -2.10 -0.75 -7.06
CA VAL A 57 -1.48 -0.36 -5.80
C VAL A 57 -1.21 -1.61 -4.99
N THR A 58 0.03 -1.77 -4.56
CA THR A 58 0.40 -2.77 -3.54
C THR A 58 0.53 -2.04 -2.23
N THR A 59 -0.19 -2.47 -1.19
CA THR A 59 -0.22 -1.73 0.07
C THR A 59 1.15 -1.71 0.76
N GLY A 60 1.45 -0.67 1.53
CA GLY A 60 2.60 -0.60 2.43
C GLY A 60 2.21 -0.91 3.88
N HIS A 61 3.11 -0.65 4.83
CA HIS A 61 2.74 -0.61 6.25
C HIS A 61 1.89 0.63 6.58
N TYR A 62 2.08 1.70 5.82
CA TYR A 62 1.31 2.94 5.87
C TYR A 62 1.11 3.49 4.45
N GLU A 63 0.21 4.46 4.26
CA GLU A 63 -0.22 4.87 2.93
C GLU A 63 0.91 5.40 2.05
N ALA A 64 1.88 6.12 2.64
CA ALA A 64 3.04 6.63 1.93
C ALA A 64 4.03 5.53 1.47
N GLN A 65 3.93 4.31 2.00
CA GLN A 65 4.66 3.14 1.52
C GLN A 65 3.87 2.32 0.48
N ASN A 66 2.73 2.81 0.00
CA ASN A 66 2.01 2.13 -1.07
C ASN A 66 2.82 2.21 -2.38
N HIS A 67 2.94 1.10 -3.09
CA HIS A 67 3.64 1.03 -4.37
C HIS A 67 2.65 1.11 -5.51
N PHE A 68 2.78 2.15 -6.34
CA PHE A 68 1.90 2.40 -7.48
C PHE A 68 2.57 1.95 -8.77
N LYS A 69 1.96 0.98 -9.46
CA LYS A 69 2.40 0.51 -10.78
C LYS A 69 1.36 0.88 -11.82
N TYR A 70 1.74 1.63 -12.85
CA TYR A 70 0.85 1.94 -13.97
C TYR A 70 0.39 0.65 -14.69
N VAL A 71 -0.91 0.53 -14.97
CA VAL A 71 -1.49 -0.64 -15.65
C VAL A 71 -2.38 -0.30 -16.85
N GLY A 72 -2.58 0.99 -17.14
CA GLY A 72 -3.31 1.43 -18.33
C GLY A 72 -4.22 2.61 -18.08
N LYS A 73 -5.24 2.76 -18.94
CA LYS A 73 -6.24 3.83 -18.85
C LYS A 73 -7.66 3.25 -18.81
N LEU A 74 -8.50 3.88 -18.00
CA LEU A 74 -9.95 3.77 -18.15
C LEU A 74 -10.38 4.53 -19.40
N LYS A 75 -11.12 3.87 -20.29
CA LYS A 75 -11.63 4.49 -21.52
C LYS A 75 -12.97 5.17 -21.26
N LYS A 76 -13.28 6.22 -22.03
CA LYS A 76 -14.59 6.88 -22.00
C LYS A 76 -15.69 5.84 -22.25
N GLY A 77 -16.76 5.90 -21.46
CA GLY A 77 -17.90 4.98 -21.53
C GLY A 77 -17.83 3.80 -20.57
N HIS A 78 -16.63 3.44 -20.06
CA HIS A 78 -16.47 2.37 -19.07
C HIS A 78 -17.31 2.65 -17.83
N ARG A 79 -17.88 1.61 -17.24
CA ARG A 79 -18.67 1.70 -16.00
C ARG A 79 -17.99 0.89 -14.90
N LEU A 80 -17.89 1.48 -13.71
CA LEU A 80 -17.20 0.85 -12.59
C LEU A 80 -17.68 1.45 -11.27
N TRP A 81 -17.29 0.81 -10.18
CA TRP A 81 -17.48 1.34 -8.83
C TRP A 81 -16.24 2.10 -8.39
N ILE A 82 -16.46 3.25 -7.73
CA ILE A 82 -15.40 4.06 -7.15
C ILE A 82 -15.65 4.30 -5.67
N SER A 83 -14.56 4.54 -4.94
CA SER A 83 -14.59 4.99 -3.55
C SER A 83 -15.44 6.25 -3.37
N ARG A 84 -16.14 6.34 -2.22
CA ARG A 84 -16.91 7.54 -1.86
C ARG A 84 -16.02 8.78 -1.74
N TRP A 85 -14.83 8.60 -1.18
CA TRP A 85 -13.90 9.67 -0.84
C TRP A 85 -12.69 9.64 -1.76
N LEU A 86 -12.17 10.82 -2.08
CA LEU A 86 -10.88 10.96 -2.73
C LEU A 86 -9.79 10.57 -1.73
N MET A 87 -8.89 9.67 -2.12
CA MET A 87 -7.73 9.37 -1.29
C MET A 87 -6.77 10.56 -1.31
N SER A 88 -6.35 10.98 -0.12
CA SER A 88 -5.35 12.02 0.08
C SER A 88 -4.04 11.64 -0.62
N THR A 89 -3.61 10.38 -0.45
CA THR A 89 -2.42 9.82 -1.10
C THR A 89 -2.66 9.69 -2.61
N GLY A 90 -2.15 10.66 -3.36
CA GLY A 90 -2.13 10.60 -4.83
C GLY A 90 -3.36 11.16 -5.52
N SER A 91 -4.26 11.87 -4.85
CA SER A 91 -5.35 12.64 -5.49
C SER A 91 -6.18 11.81 -6.48
N GLY A 92 -6.97 10.87 -5.98
CA GLY A 92 -7.72 9.99 -6.86
C GLY A 92 -8.69 9.07 -6.13
N TRP A 93 -9.21 8.10 -6.86
CA TRP A 93 -10.23 7.20 -6.36
C TRP A 93 -9.77 5.76 -6.47
N VAL A 94 -10.00 4.99 -5.41
CA VAL A 94 -10.01 3.52 -5.49
C VAL A 94 -11.11 3.10 -6.45
N ILE A 95 -10.80 2.13 -7.31
CA ILE A 95 -11.71 1.61 -8.32
C ILE A 95 -11.86 0.10 -8.18
N ILE A 96 -13.07 -0.41 -8.44
CA ILE A 96 -13.35 -1.84 -8.55
C ILE A 96 -14.28 -2.13 -9.72
N ASP A 97 -13.99 -3.21 -10.42
CA ASP A 97 -14.74 -3.75 -11.56
C ASP A 97 -14.58 -5.26 -11.55
N SER A 98 -15.71 -5.98 -11.53
CA SER A 98 -15.78 -7.43 -11.43
C SER A 98 -14.90 -8.16 -12.46
N ASN A 99 -14.64 -7.53 -13.61
CA ASN A 99 -13.93 -8.18 -14.71
C ASN A 99 -12.42 -7.88 -14.77
N LYS A 100 -11.95 -6.79 -14.14
CA LYS A 100 -10.57 -6.31 -14.36
C LYS A 100 -9.89 -5.72 -13.15
N TYR A 101 -10.62 -4.94 -12.35
CA TYR A 101 -10.05 -4.20 -11.24
C TYR A 101 -10.51 -4.85 -9.94
N TYR A 102 -9.81 -5.91 -9.53
CA TYR A 102 -10.12 -6.70 -8.34
C TYR A 102 -9.46 -6.13 -7.07
N SER A 103 -9.82 -6.69 -5.92
CA SER A 103 -9.16 -6.39 -4.64
C SER A 103 -8.56 -7.66 -4.02
N SER A 104 -7.50 -7.48 -3.24
CA SER A 104 -6.98 -8.49 -2.32
C SER A 104 -6.46 -7.81 -1.06
N ARG A 105 -6.07 -8.60 -0.05
CA ARG A 105 -5.46 -8.08 1.19
C ARG A 105 -4.32 -7.10 0.95
N ARG A 106 -3.59 -7.22 -0.16
CA ARG A 106 -2.39 -6.42 -0.46
C ARG A 106 -2.48 -5.63 -1.75
N THR A 107 -3.61 -5.67 -2.45
CA THR A 107 -3.74 -5.10 -3.80
C THR A 107 -5.09 -4.42 -4.00
N PHE A 108 -5.07 -3.23 -4.59
CA PHE A 108 -6.25 -2.56 -5.12
C PHE A 108 -5.88 -1.75 -6.36
N PHE A 109 -6.87 -1.11 -7.00
CA PHE A 109 -6.64 -0.27 -8.18
C PHE A 109 -7.05 1.17 -7.90
N PHE A 110 -6.33 2.10 -8.53
CA PHE A 110 -6.44 3.52 -8.27
C PHE A 110 -6.51 4.32 -9.58
N ALA A 111 -7.56 5.10 -9.74
CA ALA A 111 -7.69 6.09 -10.81
C ALA A 111 -7.12 7.43 -10.34
N HIS A 112 -5.96 7.79 -10.87
CA HIS A 112 -5.23 9.00 -10.48
C HIS A 112 -5.74 10.22 -11.24
N ASN A 113 -6.28 11.20 -10.52
CA ASN A 113 -6.68 12.49 -11.08
C ASN A 113 -5.82 13.61 -10.49
N PRO A 114 -4.75 14.04 -11.17
CA PRO A 114 -3.85 15.05 -10.62
C PRO A 114 -4.63 16.33 -10.27
N HIS A 115 -4.27 16.98 -9.17
CA HIS A 115 -4.92 18.21 -8.68
C HIS A 115 -4.96 19.35 -9.73
N SER A 116 -4.03 19.33 -10.68
CA SER A 116 -3.99 20.27 -11.81
C SER A 116 -5.15 20.08 -12.80
N ASN A 117 -5.82 18.92 -12.78
CA ASN A 117 -6.95 18.61 -13.65
C ASN A 117 -8.25 18.53 -12.83
N ARG A 118 -8.83 19.71 -12.58
CA ARG A 118 -10.08 19.85 -11.80
C ARG A 118 -11.32 19.28 -12.49
N THR A 119 -11.21 18.75 -13.71
CA THR A 119 -12.40 18.20 -14.37
C THR A 119 -12.77 16.83 -13.84
N ASN A 120 -14.04 16.67 -13.46
CA ASN A 120 -14.60 15.36 -13.16
C ASN A 120 -14.39 14.42 -14.36
N TRP A 121 -13.64 13.34 -14.15
CA TRP A 121 -13.39 12.32 -15.18
C TRP A 121 -14.54 11.31 -15.29
N TYR A 122 -15.49 11.37 -14.36
CA TYR A 122 -16.65 10.48 -14.28
C TYR A 122 -17.97 11.24 -14.08
N LYS A 123 -19.08 10.55 -14.36
CA LYS A 123 -20.46 10.94 -14.02
C LYS A 123 -21.12 9.80 -13.25
N ARG A 124 -21.82 10.10 -12.16
CA ARG A 124 -22.59 9.11 -11.37
C ARG A 124 -23.80 8.60 -12.16
N ILE A 125 -24.13 7.30 -12.07
CA ILE A 125 -25.23 6.67 -12.82
C ILE A 125 -26.36 6.14 -11.89
N GLY A 126 -26.34 6.44 -10.61
CA GLY A 126 -27.37 6.04 -9.65
C GLY A 126 -27.22 6.73 -8.32
#